data_AF-A0A970ILM8-F1
#
_entry.id   AF-A0A970ILM8-F1
#
_cell.length_a   1.000
_cell.length_b   1.000
_cell.length_c   1.000
_cell.angle_alpha   90.00
_cell.angle_beta   90.00
_cell.angle_gamma   90.00
#
_symmetry.space_group_name_H-M   'P 1'
#
loop_
_entity.id
_entity.type
_entity.pdbx_description
1 polymer ?
#
loop_
_entity_poly.entity_id
_entity_poly.type
_entity_poly.pdbx_seq_one_letter_code
_entity_poly.pdbx_strand_id
1 'polypeptide(L)'
;MKSTIRRLALFTLVLSLPLLSGAAMLSCADPAAPAADTTSPRAADVTPAIPLAAGDPTPEKDETVYVSLALSGEVERIEVVNRLYGMAGTWIEPDPYLTLESLTDGIQPVREPGKMRVECPEGVDVYLQGTLDPATPLPFGVEITWLLDGEPVPA
;
A
#
# COMPACT_ATOMS: atom_id res chain seq x y z
N MET A 1 2.26 8.47 54.53
CA MET A 1 0.84 8.70 54.87
C MET A 1 0.40 10.04 54.28
N LYS A 2 -0.74 10.04 53.55
CA LYS A 2 -1.51 11.16 52.93
C LYS A 2 -0.83 11.84 51.71
N SER A 3 -1.20 11.55 50.45
CA SER A 3 -2.47 11.72 49.70
C SER A 3 -2.74 13.16 49.24
N THR A 4 -2.75 13.37 47.92
CA THR A 4 -3.52 14.39 47.15
C THR A 4 -3.23 14.13 45.65
N ILE A 5 -3.90 13.20 44.95
CA ILE A 5 -5.24 13.28 44.32
C ILE A 5 -5.64 14.69 43.89
N ARG A 6 -5.66 14.94 42.57
CA ARG A 6 -6.77 15.54 41.78
C ARG A 6 -6.26 16.18 40.48
N ARG A 7 -6.48 15.53 39.33
CA ARG A 7 -6.91 16.13 38.04
C ARG A 7 -7.55 15.00 37.22
N LEU A 8 -8.76 14.61 37.57
CA LEU A 8 -10.02 15.11 37.01
C LEU A 8 -10.14 14.77 35.52
N ALA A 9 -10.54 13.52 35.26
CA ALA A 9 -11.27 13.15 34.07
C ALA A 9 -12.65 13.83 34.11
N LEU A 10 -13.06 14.46 33.02
CA LEU A 10 -14.47 14.76 32.79
C LEU A 10 -14.79 14.67 31.30
N PHE A 11 -15.27 13.49 30.91
CA PHE A 11 -16.13 13.25 29.77
C PHE A 11 -17.31 14.22 29.77
N THR A 12 -17.54 14.96 28.68
CA THR A 12 -18.90 15.35 28.29
C THR A 12 -19.06 15.26 26.77
N LEU A 13 -19.80 14.22 26.40
CA LEU A 13 -20.40 13.88 25.12
C LEU A 13 -21.39 15.00 24.71
N VAL A 14 -21.24 15.59 23.51
CA VAL A 14 -22.28 16.44 22.91
C VAL A 14 -22.79 15.76 21.64
N LEU A 15 -23.94 15.13 21.80
CA LEU A 15 -24.80 14.55 20.77
C LEU A 15 -25.77 15.64 20.28
N SER A 16 -25.74 16.02 19.00
CA SER A 16 -26.85 16.74 18.37
C SER A 16 -26.97 16.43 16.88
N LEU A 17 -28.02 15.68 16.56
CA LEU A 17 -28.54 15.38 15.24
C LEU A 17 -29.63 16.40 14.89
N PRO A 18 -29.73 16.89 13.64
CA PRO A 18 -31.02 17.29 13.10
C PRO A 18 -31.44 16.37 11.95
N LEU A 19 -32.51 15.60 12.17
CA LEU A 19 -33.43 15.20 11.11
C LEU A 19 -34.32 16.42 10.80
N LEU A 20 -34.54 16.76 9.53
CA LEU A 20 -35.87 16.72 8.87
C LEU A 20 -35.87 17.47 7.51
N SER A 21 -36.10 16.67 6.45
CA SER A 21 -36.92 16.90 5.25
C SER A 21 -36.76 18.14 4.35
N GLY A 22 -36.62 17.88 3.05
CA GLY A 22 -36.79 18.88 2.00
C GLY A 22 -36.60 18.30 0.59
N ALA A 23 -37.58 17.56 0.09
CA ALA A 23 -37.65 17.16 -1.31
C ALA A 23 -37.92 18.38 -2.20
N ALA A 24 -37.08 18.59 -3.21
CA ALA A 24 -37.41 19.45 -4.35
C ALA A 24 -36.89 18.78 -5.63
N MET A 25 -37.83 18.20 -6.36
CA MET A 25 -37.70 17.82 -7.75
C MET A 25 -37.31 19.06 -8.57
N LEU A 26 -36.22 18.99 -9.33
CA LEU A 26 -36.03 19.89 -10.47
C LEU A 26 -35.72 19.06 -11.71
N SER A 27 -36.81 18.73 -12.39
CA SER A 27 -36.87 18.31 -13.78
C SER A 27 -36.42 19.48 -14.66
N CYS A 28 -35.34 19.29 -15.41
CA CYS A 28 -35.04 20.13 -16.56
C CYS A 28 -35.43 19.35 -17.80
N ALA A 29 -36.67 19.56 -18.23
CA ALA A 29 -37.17 19.07 -19.50
C ALA A 29 -36.43 19.74 -20.66
N ASP A 30 -36.12 18.89 -21.62
CA ASP A 30 -35.61 19.11 -22.96
C ASP A 30 -36.57 19.99 -23.81
N PRO A 31 -36.07 20.96 -24.59
CA PRO A 31 -36.81 21.51 -25.71
C PRO A 31 -36.32 20.89 -27.04
N ALA A 32 -37.22 20.15 -27.68
CA ALA A 32 -37.03 19.58 -29.00
C ALA A 32 -37.05 20.62 -30.16
N ALA A 33 -36.13 20.39 -31.11
CA ALA A 33 -36.24 20.53 -32.58
C ALA A 33 -36.11 21.93 -33.24
N PRO A 34 -35.70 22.05 -34.54
CA PRO A 34 -35.63 20.99 -35.56
C PRO A 34 -34.34 20.90 -36.42
N ALA A 35 -34.37 19.85 -37.26
CA ALA A 35 -33.42 19.31 -38.23
C ALA A 35 -32.61 20.29 -39.10
N ALA A 36 -31.36 19.91 -39.36
CA ALA A 36 -30.71 20.09 -40.65
C ALA A 36 -29.77 18.90 -40.96
N ASP A 37 -29.94 18.41 -42.17
CA ASP A 37 -29.39 17.23 -42.82
C ASP A 37 -27.89 17.39 -43.16
N THR A 38 -27.07 16.34 -43.00
CA THR A 38 -25.90 16.05 -43.86
C THR A 38 -25.22 14.73 -43.50
N THR A 39 -25.46 13.74 -44.34
CA THR A 39 -24.61 12.62 -44.78
C THR A 39 -23.24 12.40 -44.09
N SER A 40 -23.07 11.23 -43.46
CA SER A 40 -21.78 10.52 -43.42
C SER A 40 -22.00 9.01 -43.19
N PRO A 41 -21.47 8.09 -44.04
CA PRO A 41 -21.73 6.67 -43.91
C PRO A 41 -20.93 6.07 -42.73
N ARG A 42 -21.64 5.32 -41.90
CA ARG A 42 -21.13 4.50 -40.80
C ARG A 42 -20.25 3.38 -41.36
N ALA A 43 -18.93 3.53 -41.25
CA ALA A 43 -18.01 2.40 -41.31
C ALA A 43 -18.07 1.66 -39.97
N ALA A 44 -18.69 0.49 -39.95
CA ALA A 44 -18.59 -0.44 -38.86
C ALA A 44 -17.21 -1.10 -38.93
N ASP A 45 -16.20 -0.47 -38.31
CA ASP A 45 -14.96 -1.17 -37.97
C ASP A 45 -15.26 -2.10 -36.79
N VAL A 46 -15.61 -3.33 -37.14
CA VAL A 46 -15.53 -4.48 -36.22
C VAL A 46 -14.06 -4.84 -36.14
N THR A 47 -13.30 -4.16 -35.28
CA THR A 47 -12.01 -4.69 -34.84
C THR A 47 -12.30 -5.95 -34.04
N PRO A 48 -11.83 -7.16 -34.45
CA PRO A 48 -11.91 -8.30 -33.56
C PRO A 48 -10.97 -8.01 -32.39
N ALA A 49 -11.52 -7.82 -31.20
CA ALA A 49 -10.73 -7.85 -29.98
C ALA A 49 -10.12 -9.25 -29.90
N ILE A 50 -8.81 -9.35 -30.14
CA ILE A 50 -8.05 -10.56 -29.84
C ILE A 50 -8.21 -10.76 -28.33
N PRO A 51 -8.78 -11.88 -27.86
CA PRO A 51 -8.81 -12.15 -26.43
C PRO A 51 -7.37 -12.23 -25.97
N LEU A 52 -6.95 -11.30 -25.12
CA LEU A 52 -5.73 -11.45 -24.35
C LEU A 52 -6.01 -12.64 -23.45
N ALA A 53 -5.45 -13.80 -23.80
CA ALA A 53 -5.40 -14.92 -22.89
C ALA A 53 -4.63 -14.43 -21.67
N ALA A 54 -5.35 -14.13 -20.59
CA ALA A 54 -4.75 -14.06 -19.27
C ALA A 54 -4.14 -15.44 -19.06
N GLY A 55 -2.81 -15.55 -19.16
CA GLY A 55 -2.12 -16.73 -18.71
C GLY A 55 -2.50 -16.99 -17.26
N ASP A 56 -2.52 -18.25 -16.84
CA ASP A 56 -2.58 -18.57 -15.42
C ASP A 56 -1.52 -17.73 -14.72
N PRO A 57 -1.87 -17.02 -13.63
CA PRO A 57 -0.94 -16.11 -13.00
C PRO A 57 0.29 -16.91 -12.61
N THR A 58 1.45 -16.47 -13.08
CA THR A 58 2.72 -17.02 -12.63
C THR A 58 2.93 -16.63 -11.17
N PRO A 59 3.47 -17.53 -10.34
CA PRO A 59 3.87 -17.17 -8.99
C PRO A 59 4.87 -16.02 -9.05
N GLU A 60 4.52 -14.89 -8.44
CA GLU A 60 5.30 -13.65 -8.50
C GLU A 60 5.51 -13.06 -7.11
N LYS A 61 6.58 -12.27 -7.00
CA LYS A 61 6.98 -11.56 -5.79
C LYS A 61 7.40 -10.13 -6.14
N ASP A 62 6.76 -9.17 -5.49
CA ASP A 62 7.21 -7.78 -5.47
C ASP A 62 7.86 -7.51 -4.11
N GLU A 63 9.05 -6.90 -4.09
CA GLU A 63 9.77 -6.54 -2.87
C GLU A 63 10.00 -5.03 -2.83
N THR A 64 9.61 -4.39 -1.74
CA THR A 64 9.89 -2.97 -1.46
C THR A 64 10.80 -2.88 -0.25
N VAL A 65 11.91 -2.14 -0.38
CA VAL A 65 12.88 -1.94 0.70
C VAL A 65 12.86 -0.48 1.13
N TYR A 66 12.51 -0.23 2.39
CA TYR A 66 12.59 1.07 3.04
C TYR A 66 13.88 1.14 3.85
N VAL A 67 14.62 2.24 3.68
CA VAL A 67 15.86 2.50 4.40
C VAL A 67 15.73 3.84 5.11
N SER A 68 15.84 3.83 6.43
CA SER A 68 15.90 5.04 7.24
C SER A 68 17.36 5.40 7.50
N LEU A 69 17.70 6.65 7.20
CA LEU A 69 19.06 7.17 7.34
C LEU A 69 19.09 8.27 8.41
N ALA A 70 20.18 8.31 9.18
CA ALA A 70 20.53 9.47 9.98
C ALA A 70 20.86 10.67 9.07
N LEU A 71 20.95 11.88 9.65
CA LEU A 71 21.35 13.08 8.90
C LEU A 71 22.75 12.98 8.29
N SER A 72 23.60 12.11 8.85
CA SER A 72 24.94 11.77 8.33
C SER A 72 24.91 10.85 7.09
N GLY A 73 23.75 10.27 6.76
CA GLY A 73 23.61 9.21 5.76
C GLY A 73 23.85 7.79 6.29
N GLU A 74 24.15 7.63 7.59
CA GLU A 74 24.27 6.30 8.21
C GLU A 74 22.92 5.56 8.23
N VAL A 75 22.93 4.26 7.90
CA VAL A 75 21.71 3.43 7.91
C VAL A 75 21.32 3.10 9.34
N GLU A 76 20.12 3.52 9.75
CA GLU A 76 19.57 3.23 11.08
C GLU A 76 18.64 2.02 11.07
N ARG A 77 17.90 1.82 9.97
CA ARG A 77 16.88 0.77 9.85
C ARG A 77 16.66 0.38 8.40
N ILE A 78 16.47 -0.91 8.17
CA ILE A 78 16.02 -1.46 6.89
C ILE A 78 14.75 -2.28 7.14
N GLU A 79 13.67 -1.91 6.46
CA GLU A 79 12.37 -2.60 6.48
C GLU A 79 12.06 -3.11 5.07
N VAL A 80 11.69 -4.37 4.95
CA VAL A 80 11.39 -5.02 3.68
C VAL A 80 9.94 -5.48 3.68
N VAL A 81 9.18 -5.08 2.68
CA VAL A 81 7.81 -5.52 2.46
C VAL A 81 7.76 -6.36 1.19
N ASN A 82 7.38 -7.63 1.34
CA ASN A 82 7.11 -8.53 0.23
C ASN A 82 5.62 -8.62 -0.02
N ARG A 83 5.22 -8.64 -1.29
CA ARG A 83 3.91 -9.06 -1.78
C ARG A 83 4.09 -10.34 -2.59
N LEU A 84 3.49 -11.42 -2.14
CA LEU A 84 3.43 -12.70 -2.84
C LEU A 84 2.06 -12.81 -3.52
N TYR A 85 2.03 -13.09 -4.81
CA TYR A 85 0.78 -13.15 -5.58
C TYR A 85 0.86 -14.16 -6.72
N GLY A 86 -0.29 -14.44 -7.31
CA GLY A 86 -0.38 -15.34 -8.47
C GLY A 86 -0.09 -16.80 -8.16
N MET A 87 -0.22 -17.23 -6.90
CA MET A 87 -0.05 -18.63 -6.53
C MET A 87 -0.94 -19.10 -5.40
N ALA A 88 -1.03 -20.42 -5.25
CA ALA A 88 -1.67 -21.09 -4.13
C ALA A 88 -0.74 -22.18 -3.56
N GLY A 89 -0.78 -22.40 -2.25
CA GLY A 89 0.04 -23.38 -1.54
C GLY A 89 1.25 -22.77 -0.83
N THR A 90 2.26 -23.60 -0.54
CA THR A 90 3.41 -23.17 0.26
C THR A 90 4.46 -22.39 -0.56
N TRP A 91 4.73 -21.13 -0.20
CA TRP A 91 5.93 -20.38 -0.58
C TRP A 91 7.08 -20.68 0.39
N ILE A 92 8.29 -20.92 -0.13
CA ILE A 92 9.49 -21.16 0.69
C ILE A 92 10.62 -20.28 0.16
N GLU A 93 11.20 -19.45 1.02
CA GLU A 93 12.35 -18.60 0.66
C GLU A 93 13.35 -18.48 1.80
N PRO A 94 14.59 -18.01 1.53
CA PRO A 94 15.54 -17.69 2.59
C PRO A 94 14.96 -16.71 3.61
N ASP A 95 15.39 -16.82 4.86
CA ASP A 95 14.93 -15.95 5.94
C ASP A 95 16.09 -15.09 6.47
N PRO A 96 16.41 -13.98 5.80
CA PRO A 96 17.45 -13.05 6.24
C PRO A 96 16.97 -12.10 7.36
N TYR A 97 15.68 -12.15 7.72
CA TYR A 97 15.07 -11.11 8.53
C TYR A 97 15.38 -11.26 10.02
N LEU A 98 15.59 -10.15 10.72
CA LEU A 98 15.68 -10.13 12.18
C LEU A 98 14.29 -10.33 12.80
N THR A 99 13.32 -9.53 12.34
CA THR A 99 11.89 -9.69 12.64
C THR A 99 11.13 -9.99 11.37
N LEU A 100 10.03 -10.74 11.47
CA LEU A 100 9.15 -11.05 10.35
C LEU A 100 7.72 -11.17 10.86
N GLU A 101 6.81 -10.48 10.20
CA GLU A 101 5.37 -10.52 10.48
C GLU A 101 4.56 -10.55 9.19
N SER A 102 3.36 -11.12 9.27
CA SER A 102 2.37 -11.01 8.20
C SER A 102 1.53 -9.76 8.41
N LEU A 103 1.31 -9.01 7.33
CA LEU A 103 0.33 -7.92 7.25
C LEU A 103 -1.01 -8.40 6.69
N THR A 104 -1.13 -9.69 6.38
CA THR A 104 -2.35 -10.32 5.87
C THR A 104 -3.02 -11.15 6.97
N ASP A 105 -4.28 -10.83 7.25
CA ASP A 105 -5.05 -11.46 8.33
C ASP A 105 -5.11 -12.98 8.18
N GLY A 106 -4.89 -13.69 9.28
CA GLY A 106 -4.99 -15.15 9.34
C GLY A 106 -3.82 -15.90 8.68
N ILE A 107 -2.86 -15.20 8.08
CA ILE A 107 -1.65 -15.80 7.52
C ILE A 107 -0.49 -15.52 8.48
N GLN A 108 0.31 -16.54 8.79
CA GLN A 108 1.51 -16.39 9.61
C GLN A 108 2.66 -17.20 9.02
N PRO A 109 3.83 -16.58 8.75
CA PRO A 109 5.00 -17.30 8.31
C PRO A 109 5.54 -18.23 9.40
N VAL A 110 6.01 -19.40 8.99
CA VAL A 110 6.77 -20.32 9.84
C VAL A 110 8.25 -20.15 9.53
N ARG A 111 9.04 -19.85 10.55
CA ARG A 111 10.50 -19.68 10.44
C ARG A 111 11.22 -20.99 10.80
N GLU A 112 12.08 -21.44 9.91
CA GLU A 112 12.97 -22.60 10.08
C GLU A 112 14.43 -22.13 9.96
N PRO A 113 15.42 -22.91 10.42
CA PRO A 113 16.83 -22.53 10.22
C PRO A 113 17.15 -22.25 8.74
N GLY A 114 17.44 -20.98 8.43
CA GLY A 114 17.86 -20.51 7.11
C GLY A 114 16.75 -20.25 6.08
N LYS A 115 15.47 -20.43 6.43
CA LYS A 115 14.35 -20.24 5.50
C LYS A 115 13.04 -19.98 6.22
N MET A 116 12.09 -19.39 5.52
CA MET A 116 10.72 -19.25 5.97
C MET A 116 9.75 -19.96 5.02
N ARG A 117 8.58 -20.30 5.56
CA ARG A 117 7.46 -20.90 4.82
C ARG A 117 6.21 -20.08 5.05
N VAL A 118 5.44 -19.85 4.00
CA VAL A 118 4.14 -19.18 4.05
C VAL A 118 3.12 -20.00 3.26
N GLU A 119 1.92 -20.14 3.81
CA GLU A 119 0.79 -20.72 3.07
C GLU A 119 0.03 -19.59 2.37
N CYS A 120 0.04 -19.60 1.04
CA CYS A 120 -0.66 -18.66 0.17
C CYS A 120 -2.03 -19.22 -0.22
N PRO A 121 -3.15 -18.61 0.19
CA PRO A 121 -4.47 -18.99 -0.29
C PRO A 121 -4.65 -18.64 -1.77
N GLU A 122 -5.42 -19.46 -2.49
CA GLU A 122 -5.73 -19.19 -3.90
C GLU A 122 -6.44 -17.85 -4.07
N GLY A 123 -5.94 -17.01 -4.99
CA GLY A 123 -6.52 -15.71 -5.29
C GLY A 123 -6.33 -14.64 -4.21
N VAL A 124 -5.46 -14.87 -3.22
CA VAL A 124 -5.14 -13.92 -2.16
C VAL A 124 -3.67 -13.54 -2.21
N ASP A 125 -3.41 -12.24 -2.28
CA ASP A 125 -2.05 -11.71 -2.14
C ASP A 125 -1.63 -11.77 -0.66
N VAL A 126 -0.40 -12.21 -0.40
CA VAL A 126 0.17 -12.27 0.94
C VAL A 126 1.24 -11.20 1.10
N TYR A 127 1.06 -10.36 2.12
CA TYR A 127 1.98 -9.29 2.47
C TYR A 127 2.77 -9.65 3.73
N LEU A 128 4.09 -9.62 3.61
CA LEU A 128 5.03 -9.90 4.71
C LEU A 128 5.91 -8.68 4.94
N GLN A 129 6.16 -8.34 6.20
CA GLN A 129 7.08 -7.29 6.59
C GLN A 129 8.20 -7.87 7.45
N GLY A 130 9.43 -7.58 7.10
CA GLY A 130 10.59 -7.94 7.90
C GLY A 130 11.58 -6.80 8.08
N THR A 131 12.48 -6.95 9.05
CA THR A 131 13.62 -6.04 9.25
C THR A 131 14.92 -6.74 8.90
N LEU A 132 15.89 -6.00 8.38
CA LEU A 132 17.26 -6.49 8.17
C LEU A 132 18.22 -5.83 9.16
N ASP A 133 19.40 -6.44 9.33
CA ASP A 133 20.51 -5.79 10.03
C ASP A 133 20.88 -4.49 9.30
N PRO A 134 20.97 -3.32 9.96
CA PRO A 134 21.40 -2.07 9.32
C PRO A 134 22.78 -2.15 8.62
N ALA A 135 23.64 -3.10 9.00
CA ALA A 135 24.90 -3.38 8.33
C ALA A 135 24.76 -4.19 7.03
N THR A 136 23.55 -4.61 6.66
CA THR A 136 23.29 -5.33 5.41
C THR A 136 23.68 -4.45 4.22
N PRO A 137 24.52 -4.94 3.29
CA PRO A 137 24.95 -4.14 2.16
C PRO A 137 23.77 -3.85 1.22
N LEU A 138 23.53 -2.57 0.95
CA LEU A 138 22.55 -2.12 -0.02
C LEU A 138 23.18 -2.09 -1.43
N PRO A 139 22.39 -2.32 -2.50
CA PRO A 139 22.89 -2.28 -3.88
C PRO A 139 23.19 -0.86 -4.38
N PHE A 140 22.95 0.16 -3.56
CA PHE A 140 23.21 1.57 -3.84
C PHE A 140 23.81 2.25 -2.60
N GLY A 141 24.58 3.32 -2.83
CA GLY A 141 25.05 4.22 -1.77
C GLY A 141 24.24 5.52 -1.77
N VAL A 142 24.11 6.14 -0.60
CA VAL A 142 23.47 7.45 -0.43
C VAL A 142 24.42 8.37 0.32
N GLU A 143 24.56 9.60 -0.14
CA GLU A 143 25.31 10.66 0.53
C GLU A 143 24.39 11.88 0.71
N ILE A 144 24.39 12.45 1.90
CA ILE A 144 23.59 13.63 2.23
C ILE A 144 24.54 14.76 2.63
N THR A 145 24.40 15.91 1.99
CA THR A 145 25.16 17.12 2.31
C THR A 145 24.20 18.26 2.62
N TRP A 146 24.44 18.94 3.75
CA TRP A 146 23.63 20.07 4.20
C TRP A 146 24.31 21.38 3.87
N LEU A 147 23.53 22.35 3.39
CA LEU A 147 24.01 23.69 3.12
C LEU A 147 23.09 24.71 3.81
N LEU A 148 23.69 25.71 4.43
CA LEU A 148 23.01 26.92 4.90
C LEU A 148 23.56 28.10 4.11
N ASP A 149 22.68 28.80 3.39
CA ASP A 149 23.07 29.92 2.51
C ASP A 149 24.16 29.56 1.47
N GLY A 150 24.19 28.30 1.03
CA GLY A 150 25.18 27.79 0.07
C GLY A 150 26.50 27.34 0.68
N GLU A 151 26.67 27.43 2.01
CA GLU A 151 27.85 26.97 2.73
C GLU A 151 27.59 25.64 3.44
N PRO A 152 28.52 24.66 3.41
CA PRO A 152 28.33 23.37 4.07
C PRO A 152 28.16 23.51 5.59
N VAL A 153 27.24 22.74 6.15
CA VAL A 153 27.06 22.61 7.62
C VAL A 153 27.11 21.15 8.05
N PRO A 154 27.54 20.86 9.30
CA PRO A 154 27.47 19.50 9.83
C PRO A 154 26.04 18.98 9.86
N ALA A 155 25.91 17.66 9.69
CA ALA A 155 24.69 16.90 9.92
C ALA A 155 24.29 16.90 11.40
#